data_AF-A0A0P7GRK5-F1
#
_entry.id   AF-A0A0P7GRK5-F1
#
_cell.length_a   1.000
_cell.length_b   1.000
_cell.length_c   1.000
_cell.angle_alpha   90.00
_cell.angle_beta   90.00
_cell.angle_gamma   90.00
#
_symmetry.space_group_name_H-M   'P 1'
#
loop_
_entity.id
_entity.type
_entity.pdbx_description
1 polymer ?
#
loop_
_entity_poly.entity_id
_entity_poly.type
_entity_poly.pdbx_seq_one_letter_code
_entity_poly.pdbx_strand_id
1 'polypeptide(L)'
;MSYKNGDVEIGYQGGGVWERRGNGSVMRSPPEFNYRGATLTLPVMRVTTDSRESGPTTAVVTRQNDSRQVFPNASASDAGESWSDEGAPYGDNTAYENPVTSGNVSVTVQSQFYQAWAEYFRTRTTGEVSVDHARNRASVKLTTVDTIGEFTLNDVISNDRLTARGQAPGHSLTDFNVTFETDNQGSGFNNYYGGFYLESEYYQFEYLVHVPGGSPDHLELHMFYRDTRTGEQHEWSNTNVDIDTGPVRVDDSGSSSKLIVDLTAGDENSGLNLTYGSADPTETKLDWEEPVDHDIEFGHDGEDGETRTFGTDAGDSDSATTYLLSRHYVAKLGDEFTVNAHGTTGGNGRGVHLDHAASKGILDYDSGAGGTYITYLHVTENEIEVELD
;
A
#
# COMPACT_ATOMS: atom_id res chain seq x y z
N MET A 1 -15.43 34.38 -9.91
CA MET A 1 -16.62 35.25 -10.07
C MET A 1 -17.41 35.30 -8.78
N SER A 2 -17.98 36.46 -8.41
CA SER A 2 -18.84 36.58 -7.22
C SER A 2 -19.97 37.58 -7.44
N TYR A 3 -21.16 37.27 -6.95
CA TYR A 3 -22.32 38.16 -6.85
C TYR A 3 -22.55 38.57 -5.40
N LYS A 4 -22.88 39.83 -5.13
CA LYS A 4 -23.13 40.36 -3.79
C LYS A 4 -24.47 41.09 -3.74
N ASN A 5 -25.30 40.76 -2.75
CA ASN A 5 -26.55 41.45 -2.47
C ASN A 5 -26.77 41.53 -0.95
N GLY A 6 -26.59 42.73 -0.38
CA GLY A 6 -26.59 42.93 1.06
C GLY A 6 -25.53 42.07 1.75
N ASP A 7 -25.96 41.26 2.72
CA ASP A 7 -25.08 40.36 3.48
C ASP A 7 -24.84 39.00 2.81
N VAL A 8 -25.40 38.78 1.62
CA VAL A 8 -25.26 37.54 0.86
C VAL A 8 -24.21 37.71 -0.22
N GLU A 9 -23.23 36.82 -0.22
CA GLU A 9 -22.26 36.68 -1.32
C GLU A 9 -22.37 35.28 -1.92
N ILE A 10 -22.54 35.22 -3.24
CA ILE A 10 -22.53 33.99 -4.01
C ILE A 10 -21.24 33.96 -4.83
N GLY A 11 -20.44 32.90 -4.69
CA GLY A 11 -19.21 32.72 -5.45
C GLY A 11 -19.26 31.47 -6.32
N TYR A 12 -18.71 31.56 -7.53
CA TYR A 12 -18.41 30.39 -8.35
C TYR A 12 -16.92 30.08 -8.24
N GLN A 13 -16.58 28.85 -7.84
CA GLN A 13 -15.20 28.38 -7.66
C GLN A 13 -15.09 26.88 -7.95
N GLY A 14 -14.12 26.49 -8.79
CA GLY A 14 -13.78 25.09 -9.05
C GLY A 14 -14.94 24.24 -9.56
N GLY A 15 -15.88 24.82 -10.32
CA GLY A 15 -17.09 24.13 -10.78
C GLY A 15 -18.29 24.24 -9.82
N GLY A 16 -18.07 24.61 -8.55
CA GLY A 16 -19.12 24.70 -7.53
C GLY A 16 -19.67 26.11 -7.33
N VAL A 17 -20.87 26.19 -6.72
CA VAL A 17 -21.50 27.44 -6.29
C VAL A 17 -21.58 27.48 -4.78
N TRP A 18 -21.10 28.57 -4.20
CA TRP A 18 -20.91 28.75 -2.76
C TRP A 18 -21.66 30.00 -2.31
N GLU A 19 -22.31 29.93 -1.16
CA GLU A 19 -22.97 31.08 -0.54
C GLU A 19 -22.30 31.40 0.78
N ARG A 20 -22.08 32.69 1.05
CA ARG A 20 -21.59 33.21 2.33
C ARG A 20 -22.59 34.19 2.90
N ARG A 21 -22.88 34.05 4.19
CA ARG A 21 -23.67 35.00 4.99
C ARG A 21 -22.93 35.28 6.29
N GLY A 22 -22.50 36.53 6.48
CA GLY A 22 -21.64 36.89 7.60
C GLY A 22 -20.38 36.02 7.63
N ASN A 23 -20.15 35.32 8.76
CA ASN A 23 -18.97 34.47 8.95
C ASN A 23 -19.16 33.01 8.50
N GLY A 24 -20.36 32.62 8.06
CA GLY A 24 -20.66 31.26 7.64
C GLY A 24 -20.71 31.12 6.12
N SER A 25 -20.27 29.98 5.60
CA SER A 25 -20.39 29.63 4.18
C SER A 25 -21.04 28.26 4.01
N VAL A 26 -21.87 28.10 2.98
CA VAL A 26 -22.52 26.85 2.61
C VAL A 26 -22.38 26.57 1.12
N MET A 27 -22.29 25.29 0.76
CA MET A 27 -22.33 24.85 -0.63
C MET A 27 -23.77 24.91 -1.17
N ARG A 28 -23.95 25.48 -2.37
CA ARG A 28 -25.23 25.48 -3.09
C ARG A 28 -25.25 24.51 -4.26
N SER A 29 -24.13 24.41 -4.97
CA SER A 29 -23.92 23.40 -6.00
C SER A 29 -22.54 22.78 -5.80
N PRO A 30 -22.42 21.43 -5.81
CA PRO A 30 -21.13 20.79 -5.66
C PRO A 30 -20.22 21.11 -6.85
N PRO A 31 -18.89 21.21 -6.62
CA PRO A 31 -17.91 21.17 -7.68
C PRO A 31 -17.87 19.75 -8.28
N GLU A 32 -17.24 19.64 -9.45
CA GLU A 32 -16.91 18.35 -10.02
C GLU A 32 -15.65 17.82 -9.34
N PHE A 33 -15.88 17.05 -8.27
CA PHE A 33 -14.86 16.26 -7.59
C PHE A 33 -15.50 14.89 -7.37
N ASN A 34 -15.04 13.92 -8.15
CA ASN A 34 -15.66 12.60 -8.21
C ASN A 34 -14.64 11.54 -7.86
N TYR A 35 -14.93 10.80 -6.80
CA TYR A 35 -14.24 9.57 -6.46
C TYR A 35 -15.17 8.39 -6.73
N ARG A 36 -14.74 7.46 -7.60
CA ARG A 36 -15.53 6.27 -7.99
C ARG A 36 -14.62 5.05 -8.08
N GLY A 37 -14.85 4.08 -7.20
CA GLY A 37 -13.94 2.93 -7.07
C GLY A 37 -12.55 3.46 -6.76
N ALA A 38 -11.59 3.19 -7.65
CA ALA A 38 -10.21 3.61 -7.47
C ALA A 38 -9.82 4.91 -8.20
N THR A 39 -10.75 5.55 -8.93
CA THR A 39 -10.43 6.73 -9.76
C THR A 39 -10.89 8.04 -9.10
N LEU A 40 -9.96 8.97 -8.89
CA LEU A 40 -10.24 10.37 -8.61
C LEU A 40 -10.27 11.18 -9.91
N THR A 41 -11.40 11.80 -10.23
CA THR A 41 -11.57 12.71 -11.37
C THR A 41 -11.78 14.14 -10.87
N LEU A 42 -10.91 15.04 -11.33
CA LEU A 42 -10.87 16.45 -10.92
C LEU A 42 -10.75 17.38 -12.15
N PRO A 43 -11.87 17.78 -12.76
CA PRO A 43 -11.89 18.86 -13.72
C PRO A 43 -11.86 20.20 -13.00
N VAL A 44 -10.74 20.91 -13.14
CA VAL A 44 -10.52 22.25 -12.59
C VAL A 44 -11.05 23.28 -13.59
N MET A 45 -12.03 24.06 -13.16
CA MET A 45 -12.57 25.18 -13.95
C MET A 45 -11.80 26.46 -13.65
N ARG A 46 -11.11 27.00 -14.66
CA ARG A 46 -10.47 28.32 -14.61
C ARG A 46 -11.39 29.35 -15.25
N VAL A 47 -11.74 30.38 -14.47
CA VAL A 47 -12.62 31.46 -14.93
C VAL A 47 -11.82 32.74 -15.10
N THR A 48 -11.78 33.25 -16.33
CA THR A 48 -11.21 34.56 -16.66
C THR A 48 -12.34 35.56 -16.87
N THR A 49 -12.22 36.76 -16.31
CA THR A 49 -13.19 37.84 -16.45
C THR A 49 -12.57 39.16 -16.01
N ASP A 50 -12.68 40.19 -16.83
CA ASP A 50 -12.25 41.55 -16.49
C ASP A 50 -13.43 42.48 -16.18
N SER A 51 -14.65 41.97 -16.30
CA SER A 51 -15.89 42.75 -16.22
C SER A 51 -16.39 42.88 -14.78
N ARG A 52 -16.88 44.08 -14.42
CA ARG A 52 -17.55 44.34 -13.14
C ARG A 52 -18.75 45.24 -13.39
N GLU A 53 -19.95 44.67 -13.25
CA GLU A 53 -21.19 45.41 -13.48
C GLU A 53 -22.07 45.49 -12.23
N SER A 54 -22.93 46.51 -12.21
CA SER A 54 -23.95 46.70 -11.16
C SER A 54 -25.32 46.95 -11.78
N GLY A 55 -26.33 46.20 -11.34
CA GLY A 55 -27.69 46.26 -11.89
C GLY A 55 -28.06 45.00 -12.67
N PRO A 56 -29.16 45.01 -13.42
CA PRO A 56 -29.51 43.93 -14.34
C PRO A 56 -28.47 43.85 -15.46
N THR A 57 -27.79 42.71 -15.56
CA THR A 57 -26.71 42.43 -16.51
C THR A 57 -26.91 41.05 -17.10
N THR A 58 -26.44 40.85 -18.33
CA THR A 58 -26.38 39.51 -18.95
C THR A 58 -24.94 39.02 -18.90
N ALA A 59 -24.74 37.76 -18.52
CA ALA A 59 -23.43 37.13 -18.57
C ALA A 59 -23.35 36.20 -19.78
N VAL A 60 -22.33 36.39 -20.62
CA VAL A 60 -22.00 35.48 -21.73
C VAL A 60 -20.80 34.64 -21.31
N VAL A 61 -20.93 33.32 -21.44
CA VAL A 61 -19.89 32.35 -21.08
C VAL A 61 -19.34 31.72 -22.35
N THR A 62 -18.06 31.89 -22.59
CA THR A 62 -17.38 31.36 -23.77
C THR A 62 -16.26 30.42 -23.34
N ARG A 63 -16.23 29.21 -23.91
CA ARG A 63 -15.09 28.29 -23.75
C ARG A 63 -13.91 28.85 -24.54
N GLN A 64 -12.77 29.03 -23.89
CA GLN A 64 -11.58 29.57 -24.55
C GLN A 64 -10.80 28.48 -25.29
N ASN A 65 -10.54 27.37 -24.59
CA ASN A 65 -9.68 26.29 -25.08
C ASN A 65 -10.35 24.93 -24.89
N ASP A 66 -9.86 23.93 -25.61
CA ASP A 66 -10.16 22.54 -25.29
C ASP A 66 -9.59 22.16 -23.92
N SER A 67 -10.22 21.16 -23.28
CA SER A 67 -9.82 20.68 -21.97
C SER A 67 -8.35 20.23 -21.99
N ARG A 68 -7.52 20.80 -21.13
CA ARG A 68 -6.10 20.43 -20.99
C ARG A 68 -5.99 19.29 -19.99
N GLN A 69 -5.40 18.17 -20.41
CA GLN A 69 -5.09 17.07 -19.50
C GLN A 69 -3.85 17.44 -18.66
N VAL A 70 -4.03 17.51 -17.34
CA VAL A 70 -2.96 17.79 -16.38
C VAL A 70 -2.38 16.49 -15.84
N PHE A 71 -3.23 15.49 -15.59
CA PHE A 71 -2.82 14.15 -15.16
C PHE A 71 -3.77 13.07 -15.71
N PRO A 72 -3.28 11.91 -16.18
CA PRO A 72 -1.86 11.57 -16.36
C PRO A 72 -1.24 12.38 -17.51
N ASN A 73 0.05 12.63 -17.48
CA ASN A 73 0.79 13.31 -18.54
C ASN A 73 2.23 12.77 -18.61
N ALA A 74 2.39 11.53 -19.10
CA ALA A 74 3.69 10.84 -19.26
C ALA A 74 4.74 11.65 -20.04
N SER A 75 4.28 12.49 -20.98
CA SER A 75 5.14 13.33 -21.81
C SER A 75 5.53 14.66 -21.14
N ALA A 76 5.02 14.96 -19.94
CA ALA A 76 5.43 16.14 -19.20
C ALA A 76 6.92 16.04 -18.87
N SER A 77 7.64 17.13 -19.08
CA SER A 77 9.06 17.24 -18.71
C SER A 77 9.30 18.61 -18.12
N ASP A 78 10.16 18.70 -17.11
CA ASP A 78 10.56 19.96 -16.47
C ASP A 78 11.22 20.96 -17.44
N ALA A 79 11.56 20.52 -18.65
CA ALA A 79 12.39 21.23 -19.60
C ALA A 79 11.71 22.42 -20.33
N GLY A 80 10.53 22.89 -19.91
CA GLY A 80 9.83 23.97 -20.62
C GLY A 80 8.81 24.81 -19.83
N GLU A 81 8.53 24.48 -18.58
CA GLU A 81 7.47 25.14 -17.79
C GLU A 81 8.09 26.19 -16.84
N SER A 82 7.48 27.37 -16.80
CA SER A 82 7.81 28.36 -15.78
C SER A 82 7.15 27.90 -14.48
N TRP A 83 7.93 27.73 -13.40
CA TRP A 83 7.50 27.33 -12.04
C TRP A 83 6.36 28.16 -11.41
N SER A 84 5.84 29.14 -12.13
CA SER A 84 4.67 29.95 -11.81
C SER A 84 3.36 29.43 -12.40
N ASP A 85 3.38 28.47 -13.31
CA ASP A 85 2.15 27.87 -13.85
C ASP A 85 1.68 26.76 -12.90
N GLU A 86 0.51 26.94 -12.29
CA GLU A 86 -0.15 25.92 -11.48
C GLU A 86 -0.53 24.70 -12.35
N GLY A 87 0.37 23.73 -12.41
CA GLY A 87 0.19 22.44 -13.06
C GLY A 87 1.54 21.78 -13.31
N ALA A 88 1.60 20.46 -13.23
CA ALA A 88 2.82 19.66 -13.44
C ALA A 88 3.68 20.12 -14.65
N PRO A 89 5.02 19.95 -14.59
CA PRO A 89 5.77 19.13 -13.64
C PRO A 89 6.49 19.92 -12.52
N TYR A 90 6.72 19.26 -11.38
CA TYR A 90 7.24 19.85 -10.14
C TYR A 90 8.76 19.70 -9.94
N GLY A 91 9.53 19.38 -10.99
CA GLY A 91 11.00 19.33 -10.88
C GLY A 91 11.62 17.99 -10.58
N ASP A 92 10.87 16.90 -10.68
CA ASP A 92 11.36 15.56 -10.47
C ASP A 92 11.26 14.70 -11.74
N ASN A 93 12.06 13.63 -11.79
CA ASN A 93 12.02 12.68 -12.90
C ASN A 93 10.83 11.71 -12.79
N THR A 94 9.81 12.03 -11.99
CA THR A 94 8.68 11.14 -11.75
C THR A 94 7.73 11.21 -12.95
N ALA A 95 7.44 10.06 -13.56
CA ALA A 95 6.47 10.00 -14.63
C ALA A 95 5.06 10.29 -14.08
N TYR A 96 4.33 11.21 -14.71
CA TYR A 96 2.96 11.55 -14.33
C TYR A 96 2.00 10.53 -14.94
N GLU A 97 2.09 9.29 -14.48
CA GLU A 97 1.39 8.16 -15.08
C GLU A 97 0.37 7.55 -14.13
N ASN A 98 -0.60 6.86 -14.72
CA ASN A 98 -1.46 5.95 -13.98
C ASN A 98 -0.98 4.52 -14.25
N PRO A 99 -1.19 3.59 -13.29
CA PRO A 99 -1.73 3.83 -11.95
C PRO A 99 -0.75 4.57 -11.03
N VAL A 100 -1.26 5.28 -10.02
CA VAL A 100 -0.42 5.77 -8.91
C VAL A 100 -0.09 4.58 -8.01
N THR A 101 1.20 4.35 -7.77
CA THR A 101 1.69 3.14 -7.09
C THR A 101 2.09 3.36 -5.63
N SER A 102 2.26 4.63 -5.21
CA SER A 102 2.57 5.00 -3.83
C SER A 102 2.23 6.46 -3.54
N GLY A 103 2.20 6.81 -2.24
CA GLY A 103 2.09 8.19 -1.77
C GLY A 103 0.70 8.63 -1.32
N ASN A 104 0.45 9.93 -1.48
CA ASN A 104 -0.79 10.59 -1.06
C ASN A 104 -1.18 11.70 -2.03
N VAL A 105 -2.47 11.85 -2.30
CA VAL A 105 -3.00 13.00 -3.05
C VAL A 105 -3.50 14.03 -2.06
N SER A 106 -2.87 15.21 -2.02
CA SER A 106 -3.36 16.34 -1.25
C SER A 106 -4.04 17.36 -2.16
N VAL A 107 -5.29 17.68 -1.88
CA VAL A 107 -6.02 18.75 -2.56
C VAL A 107 -6.22 19.89 -1.58
N THR A 108 -5.65 21.06 -1.89
CA THR A 108 -5.74 22.26 -1.04
C THR A 108 -6.45 23.39 -1.79
N VAL A 109 -7.50 23.92 -1.20
CA VAL A 109 -8.28 25.03 -1.75
C VAL A 109 -8.11 26.25 -0.84
N GLN A 110 -7.52 27.31 -1.37
CA GLN A 110 -7.51 28.62 -0.73
C GLN A 110 -8.74 29.43 -1.20
N SER A 111 -9.65 29.74 -0.27
CA SER A 111 -10.92 30.40 -0.63
C SER A 111 -11.56 31.12 0.56
N GLN A 112 -12.26 32.23 0.29
CA GLN A 112 -13.14 32.85 1.28
C GLN A 112 -14.33 31.97 1.72
N PHE A 113 -14.62 30.87 1.00
CA PHE A 113 -15.62 29.86 1.31
C PHE A 113 -14.98 28.56 1.86
N TYR A 114 -13.74 28.61 2.38
CA TYR A 114 -12.98 27.42 2.79
C TYR A 114 -13.72 26.52 3.79
N GLN A 115 -14.56 27.07 4.68
CA GLN A 115 -15.33 26.26 5.63
C GLN A 115 -16.33 25.35 4.90
N ALA A 116 -17.01 25.87 3.86
CA ALA A 116 -17.91 25.07 3.04
C ALA A 116 -17.15 24.02 2.20
N TRP A 117 -15.95 24.36 1.71
CA TRP A 117 -15.07 23.38 1.05
C TRP A 117 -14.66 22.25 2.00
N ALA A 118 -14.33 22.57 3.26
CA ALA A 118 -14.00 21.56 4.26
C ALA A 118 -15.19 20.64 4.56
N GLU A 119 -16.41 21.18 4.70
CA GLU A 119 -17.60 20.34 4.85
C GLU A 119 -17.88 19.49 3.60
N TYR A 120 -17.67 20.04 2.41
CA TYR A 120 -17.78 19.28 1.17
C TYR A 120 -16.81 18.08 1.15
N PHE A 121 -15.53 18.28 1.48
CA PHE A 121 -14.57 17.18 1.52
C PHE A 121 -14.94 16.12 2.57
N ARG A 122 -15.38 16.53 3.76
CA ARG A 122 -15.81 15.58 4.82
C ARG A 122 -17.03 14.75 4.43
N THR A 123 -17.92 15.31 3.61
CA THR A 123 -19.15 14.61 3.19
C THR A 123 -18.97 13.76 1.94
N ARG A 124 -17.93 14.02 1.14
CA ARG A 124 -17.71 13.36 -0.16
C ARG A 124 -16.52 12.43 -0.22
N THR A 125 -15.63 12.47 0.77
CA THR A 125 -14.41 11.67 0.79
C THR A 125 -14.20 11.02 2.16
N THR A 126 -13.44 9.94 2.18
CA THR A 126 -12.92 9.29 3.39
C THR A 126 -11.58 9.88 3.84
N GLY A 127 -11.07 10.90 3.13
CA GLY A 127 -9.77 11.49 3.38
C GLY A 127 -9.70 12.34 4.65
N GLU A 128 -8.48 12.57 5.13
CA GLU A 128 -8.23 13.43 6.28
C GLU A 128 -8.40 14.90 5.89
N VAL A 129 -9.38 15.59 6.48
CA VAL A 129 -9.70 16.99 6.16
C VAL A 129 -9.17 17.93 7.23
N SER A 130 -8.37 18.91 6.82
CA SER A 130 -7.82 19.97 7.67
C SER A 130 -8.22 21.37 7.19
N VAL A 131 -8.17 22.34 8.11
CA VAL A 131 -8.55 23.73 7.87
C VAL A 131 -7.50 24.68 8.45
N ASP A 132 -6.98 25.59 7.63
CA ASP A 132 -6.14 26.71 8.07
C ASP A 132 -6.97 28.01 7.98
N HIS A 133 -7.50 28.43 9.13
CA HIS A 133 -8.30 29.65 9.25
C HIS A 133 -7.50 30.93 8.98
N ALA A 134 -6.19 30.94 9.26
CA ALA A 134 -5.35 32.13 9.09
C ALA A 134 -5.07 32.39 7.59
N ARG A 135 -4.99 31.33 6.79
CA ARG A 135 -4.77 31.41 5.33
C ARG A 135 -6.05 31.20 4.51
N ASN A 136 -7.19 30.97 5.16
CA ASN A 136 -8.45 30.61 4.52
C ASN A 136 -8.30 29.40 3.58
N ARG A 137 -7.72 28.30 4.08
CA ARG A 137 -7.49 27.07 3.30
C ARG A 137 -8.27 25.89 3.88
N ALA A 138 -8.77 25.06 2.99
CA ALA A 138 -9.27 23.72 3.30
C ALA A 138 -8.45 22.70 2.51
N SER A 139 -8.00 21.65 3.17
CA SER A 139 -7.19 20.61 2.57
C SER A 139 -7.80 19.24 2.84
N VAL A 140 -7.75 18.34 1.85
CA VAL A 140 -8.05 16.92 2.03
C VAL A 140 -6.84 16.10 1.59
N LYS A 141 -6.42 15.16 2.44
CA LYS A 141 -5.40 14.17 2.14
C LYS A 141 -6.09 12.84 1.85
N LEU A 142 -5.83 12.30 0.66
CA LEU A 142 -6.38 11.04 0.19
C LEU A 142 -5.24 10.04 0.03
N THR A 143 -5.41 8.86 0.57
CA THR A 143 -4.41 7.79 0.55
C THR A 143 -4.46 7.07 -0.81
N THR A 144 -3.31 6.85 -1.44
CA THR A 144 -3.22 6.03 -2.65
C THR A 144 -2.97 4.57 -2.30
N VAL A 145 -3.09 3.69 -3.29
CA VAL A 145 -2.48 2.36 -3.24
C VAL A 145 -0.99 2.53 -2.93
N ASP A 146 -0.44 1.59 -2.16
CA ASP A 146 0.96 1.58 -1.78
C ASP A 146 1.45 0.15 -1.87
N THR A 147 1.96 -0.21 -3.04
CA THR A 147 2.62 -1.50 -3.25
C THR A 147 4.02 -1.43 -2.67
N ILE A 148 4.45 -2.50 -2.01
CA ILE A 148 5.79 -2.54 -1.41
C ILE A 148 6.86 -2.69 -2.51
N GLY A 149 6.70 -3.64 -3.44
CA GLY A 149 7.69 -3.90 -4.47
C GLY A 149 9.04 -4.31 -3.89
N GLU A 150 10.13 -3.83 -4.48
CA GLU A 150 11.47 -4.06 -3.96
C GLU A 150 11.73 -3.23 -2.68
N PHE A 151 12.30 -3.89 -1.67
CA PHE A 151 12.70 -3.26 -0.41
C PHE A 151 14.04 -3.82 0.10
N THR A 152 14.66 -3.12 1.03
CA THR A 152 15.83 -3.58 1.78
C THR A 152 15.46 -3.96 3.21
N LEU A 153 16.31 -4.75 3.88
CA LEU A 153 16.05 -5.14 5.26
C LEU A 153 15.98 -3.91 6.20
N ASN A 154 16.67 -2.80 5.88
CA ASN A 154 16.58 -1.55 6.65
C ASN A 154 15.14 -1.01 6.71
N ASP A 155 14.37 -1.19 5.64
CA ASP A 155 13.02 -0.64 5.50
C ASP A 155 12.01 -1.38 6.41
N VAL A 156 12.32 -2.61 6.81
CA VAL A 156 11.38 -3.53 7.50
C VAL A 156 11.87 -4.00 8.88
N ILE A 157 13.16 -3.85 9.21
CA ILE A 157 13.72 -4.19 10.52
C ILE A 157 13.76 -3.00 11.48
N SER A 158 13.66 -1.78 10.94
CA SER A 158 13.61 -0.54 11.70
C SER A 158 12.17 -0.25 12.16
N ASN A 159 11.98 0.73 13.05
CA ASN A 159 10.65 1.14 13.51
C ASN A 159 9.76 1.70 12.37
N ASP A 160 10.30 1.89 11.16
CA ASP A 160 9.64 2.58 10.06
C ASP A 160 8.71 1.70 9.21
N ARG A 161 8.54 0.41 9.56
CA ARG A 161 7.53 -0.58 9.07
C ARG A 161 6.90 -0.26 7.71
N LEU A 162 7.19 -1.06 6.68
CA LEU A 162 6.50 -0.92 5.39
C LEU A 162 5.02 -1.25 5.51
N THR A 163 4.16 -0.42 4.92
CA THR A 163 2.70 -0.60 4.94
C THR A 163 2.21 -0.82 3.52
N ALA A 164 1.74 -2.03 3.25
CA ALA A 164 1.04 -2.39 2.02
C ALA A 164 -0.39 -1.86 2.06
N ARG A 165 -0.86 -1.27 0.95
CA ARG A 165 -2.25 -0.82 0.78
C ARG A 165 -2.80 -1.19 -0.58
N GLY A 166 -4.08 -1.54 -0.61
CA GLY A 166 -4.86 -1.77 -1.81
C GLY A 166 -4.72 -3.18 -2.41
N GLN A 167 -4.35 -4.18 -1.62
CA GLN A 167 -4.32 -5.56 -2.08
C GLN A 167 -5.71 -6.03 -2.58
N ALA A 168 -5.75 -6.73 -3.70
CA ALA A 168 -6.99 -7.32 -4.22
C ALA A 168 -7.46 -8.48 -3.33
N PRO A 169 -8.79 -8.68 -3.18
CA PRO A 169 -9.32 -9.87 -2.53
C PRO A 169 -8.88 -11.17 -3.21
N GLY A 170 -8.85 -12.26 -2.44
CA GLY A 170 -8.37 -13.56 -2.93
C GLY A 170 -6.85 -13.65 -2.92
N HIS A 171 -6.33 -14.72 -3.51
CA HIS A 171 -4.90 -15.01 -3.58
C HIS A 171 -4.18 -14.07 -4.58
N SER A 172 -3.99 -12.82 -4.20
CA SER A 172 -3.44 -11.77 -5.06
C SER A 172 -1.93 -11.58 -4.96
N LEU A 173 -1.26 -12.19 -3.97
CA LEU A 173 0.19 -12.10 -3.76
C LEU A 173 0.95 -12.76 -4.92
N THR A 174 1.65 -11.99 -5.74
CA THR A 174 2.39 -12.52 -6.90
C THR A 174 3.81 -12.90 -6.54
N ASP A 175 4.47 -12.10 -5.70
CA ASP A 175 5.87 -12.29 -5.35
C ASP A 175 6.08 -12.04 -3.86
N PHE A 176 6.71 -13.00 -3.18
CA PHE A 176 7.28 -12.82 -1.86
C PHE A 176 8.60 -13.58 -1.76
N ASN A 177 9.67 -12.89 -2.16
CA ASN A 177 11.03 -13.43 -2.17
C ASN A 177 11.96 -12.50 -1.40
N VAL A 178 12.75 -13.07 -0.50
CA VAL A 178 13.74 -12.35 0.28
C VAL A 178 15.10 -13.04 0.17
N THR A 179 16.14 -12.23 0.00
CA THR A 179 17.53 -12.64 0.15
C THR A 179 18.15 -11.90 1.32
N PHE A 180 18.47 -12.62 2.39
CA PHE A 180 19.35 -12.12 3.45
C PHE A 180 20.80 -12.30 3.01
N GLU A 181 21.61 -11.27 3.16
CA GLU A 181 23.03 -11.31 2.86
C GLU A 181 23.83 -11.03 4.13
N THR A 182 24.83 -11.86 4.38
CA THR A 182 25.79 -11.61 5.47
C THR A 182 26.83 -10.58 5.04
N ASP A 183 27.38 -9.85 6.00
CA ASP A 183 28.60 -9.10 5.72
C ASP A 183 29.83 -10.03 5.66
N ASN A 184 31.02 -9.48 5.44
CA ASN A 184 32.26 -10.28 5.39
C ASN A 184 32.76 -10.70 6.80
N GLN A 185 31.95 -10.55 7.84
CA GLN A 185 32.26 -10.88 9.24
C GLN A 185 31.30 -11.98 9.75
N GLY A 186 31.65 -12.61 10.87
CA GLY A 186 30.76 -13.56 11.53
C GLY A 186 30.85 -15.01 11.04
N SER A 187 29.76 -15.74 11.26
CA SER A 187 29.69 -17.19 11.11
C SER A 187 28.86 -17.65 9.90
N GLY A 188 28.67 -16.79 8.90
CA GLY A 188 27.63 -17.01 7.89
C GLY A 188 26.26 -17.11 8.57
N PHE A 189 25.43 -18.06 8.13
CA PHE A 189 24.13 -18.36 8.76
C PHE A 189 24.16 -19.45 9.84
N ASN A 190 25.34 -19.83 10.36
CA ASN A 190 25.42 -20.88 11.40
C ASN A 190 24.60 -20.49 12.66
N ASN A 191 23.63 -21.34 13.03
CA ASN A 191 22.73 -21.13 14.17
C ASN A 191 21.93 -19.82 14.04
N TYR A 192 21.41 -19.56 12.85
CA TYR A 192 20.62 -18.37 12.53
C TYR A 192 19.13 -18.64 12.62
N TYR A 193 18.41 -17.71 13.23
CA TYR A 193 16.95 -17.58 13.13
C TYR A 193 16.62 -16.23 12.53
N GLY A 194 15.77 -16.21 11.51
CA GLY A 194 15.21 -14.98 10.97
C GLY A 194 14.14 -15.20 9.93
N GLY A 195 13.38 -14.14 9.67
CA GLY A 195 12.17 -14.22 8.88
C GLY A 195 11.39 -12.92 8.90
N PHE A 196 10.11 -13.01 8.54
CA PHE A 196 9.21 -11.87 8.45
C PHE A 196 7.90 -12.15 9.16
N TYR A 197 7.32 -11.09 9.71
CA TYR A 197 5.96 -11.10 10.23
C TYR A 197 5.16 -9.94 9.64
N LEU A 198 3.93 -10.26 9.27
CA LEU A 198 2.96 -9.39 8.65
C LEU A 198 1.74 -9.30 9.55
N GLU A 199 1.23 -8.08 9.72
CA GLU A 199 0.14 -7.80 10.65
C GLU A 199 -0.86 -6.82 10.06
N SER A 200 -2.14 -7.12 10.18
CA SER A 200 -3.23 -6.16 10.08
C SER A 200 -3.94 -6.01 11.42
N GLU A 201 -5.10 -5.36 11.48
CA GLU A 201 -5.80 -5.08 12.74
C GLU A 201 -6.08 -6.34 13.57
N TYR A 202 -6.37 -7.47 12.89
CA TYR A 202 -6.80 -8.70 13.55
C TYR A 202 -6.05 -9.94 13.14
N TYR A 203 -5.28 -9.89 12.05
CA TYR A 203 -4.62 -11.05 11.49
C TYR A 203 -3.12 -10.91 11.56
N GLN A 204 -2.47 -12.02 11.87
CA GLN A 204 -1.02 -12.13 11.98
C GLN A 204 -0.55 -13.29 11.12
N PHE A 205 0.54 -13.09 10.41
CA PHE A 205 1.21 -14.12 9.62
C PHE A 205 2.72 -13.98 9.82
N GLU A 206 3.42 -15.05 10.15
CA GLU A 206 4.87 -15.05 10.32
C GLU A 206 5.48 -16.25 9.62
N TYR A 207 6.66 -16.07 9.01
CA TYR A 207 7.51 -17.19 8.66
C TYR A 207 8.87 -17.02 9.30
N LEU A 208 9.48 -18.15 9.66
CA LEU A 208 10.76 -18.22 10.33
C LEU A 208 11.62 -19.27 9.64
N VAL A 209 12.82 -18.87 9.23
CA VAL A 209 13.87 -19.79 8.79
C VAL A 209 14.86 -19.99 9.92
N HIS A 210 15.17 -21.26 10.18
CA HIS A 210 16.23 -21.66 11.10
C HIS A 210 17.31 -22.44 10.32
N VAL A 211 18.55 -21.95 10.40
CA VAL A 211 19.73 -22.65 9.89
C VAL A 211 20.49 -23.25 11.09
N PRO A 212 20.48 -24.59 11.25
CA PRO A 212 21.09 -25.22 12.41
C PRO A 212 22.60 -24.94 12.52
N GLY A 213 23.13 -25.07 13.74
CA GLY A 213 24.57 -24.95 13.97
C GLY A 213 25.35 -26.21 13.58
N GLY A 214 26.65 -26.06 13.29
CA GLY A 214 27.57 -27.20 13.19
C GLY A 214 27.65 -27.86 11.82
N SER A 215 27.62 -27.06 10.75
CA SER A 215 27.68 -27.52 9.35
C SER A 215 26.49 -28.39 8.95
N PRO A 216 25.27 -27.83 8.98
CA PRO A 216 24.07 -28.57 8.60
C PRO A 216 24.03 -28.90 7.10
N ASP A 217 23.31 -29.96 6.75
CA ASP A 217 22.93 -30.33 5.38
C ASP A 217 21.46 -29.96 5.06
N HIS A 218 20.74 -29.40 6.03
CA HIS A 218 19.36 -28.97 5.90
C HIS A 218 19.11 -27.66 6.67
N LEU A 219 18.01 -26.99 6.33
CA LEU A 219 17.43 -25.89 7.09
C LEU A 219 15.98 -26.22 7.46
N GLU A 220 15.42 -25.42 8.35
CA GLU A 220 14.03 -25.51 8.76
C GLU A 220 13.27 -24.25 8.33
N LEU A 221 12.06 -24.41 7.79
CA LEU A 221 11.12 -23.34 7.51
C LEU A 221 9.84 -23.58 8.30
N HIS A 222 9.39 -22.56 9.02
CA HIS A 222 8.15 -22.56 9.79
C HIS A 222 7.25 -21.41 9.33
N MET A 223 5.94 -21.61 9.29
CA MET A 223 4.94 -20.60 8.97
C MET A 223 3.81 -20.66 9.99
N PHE A 224 3.36 -19.50 10.44
CA PHE A 224 2.36 -19.32 11.48
C PHE A 224 1.30 -18.33 11.03
N TYR A 225 0.04 -18.58 11.39
CA TYR A 225 -1.07 -17.66 11.15
C TYR A 225 -2.00 -17.62 12.35
N ARG A 226 -2.55 -16.42 12.65
CA ARG A 226 -3.55 -16.24 13.70
C ARG A 226 -4.60 -15.20 13.34
N ASP A 227 -5.86 -15.49 13.68
CA ASP A 227 -6.92 -14.49 13.84
C ASP A 227 -7.11 -14.18 15.33
N THR A 228 -6.65 -13.01 15.74
CA THR A 228 -6.65 -12.58 17.15
C THR A 228 -8.05 -12.35 17.73
N ARG A 229 -9.10 -12.30 16.90
CA ARG A 229 -10.49 -12.15 17.38
C ARG A 229 -11.10 -13.47 17.81
N THR A 230 -10.76 -14.54 17.10
CA THR A 230 -11.31 -15.89 17.30
C THR A 230 -10.38 -16.77 18.11
N GLY A 231 -9.08 -16.48 18.08
CA GLY A 231 -8.02 -17.36 18.61
C GLY A 231 -7.64 -18.49 17.65
N GLU A 232 -8.15 -18.47 16.40
CA GLU A 232 -7.78 -19.43 15.36
C GLU A 232 -6.27 -19.34 15.11
N GLN A 233 -5.57 -20.47 15.17
CA GLN A 233 -4.14 -20.57 14.97
C GLN A 233 -3.75 -21.76 14.11
N HIS A 234 -2.93 -21.48 13.10
CA HIS A 234 -2.40 -22.47 12.17
C HIS A 234 -0.87 -22.47 12.18
N GLU A 235 -0.30 -23.66 12.05
CA GLU A 235 1.14 -23.87 12.09
C GLU A 235 1.58 -24.83 11.00
N TRP A 236 2.69 -24.51 10.35
CA TRP A 236 3.25 -25.31 9.26
C TRP A 236 4.77 -25.36 9.38
N SER A 237 5.36 -26.52 9.12
CA SER A 237 6.82 -26.63 9.12
C SER A 237 7.36 -27.62 8.10
N ASN A 238 8.61 -27.39 7.69
CA ASN A 238 9.46 -28.38 7.07
C ASN A 238 10.84 -28.28 7.70
N THR A 239 11.23 -29.29 8.46
CA THR A 239 12.48 -29.32 9.23
C THR A 239 13.63 -30.01 8.52
N ASN A 240 13.46 -30.38 7.25
CA ASN A 240 14.45 -31.11 6.46
C ASN A 240 14.52 -30.55 5.03
N VAL A 241 14.57 -29.22 4.89
CA VAL A 241 14.75 -28.55 3.60
C VAL A 241 16.22 -28.64 3.21
N ASP A 242 16.51 -29.14 2.01
CA ASP A 242 17.88 -29.21 1.48
C ASP A 242 18.52 -27.82 1.45
N ILE A 243 19.66 -27.65 2.14
CA ILE A 243 20.25 -26.32 2.35
C ILE A 243 20.85 -25.71 1.08
N ASP A 244 21.21 -26.53 0.08
CA ASP A 244 21.96 -26.09 -1.10
C ASP A 244 21.05 -25.87 -2.33
N THR A 245 19.78 -26.28 -2.27
CA THR A 245 18.90 -26.34 -3.46
C THR A 245 17.47 -25.89 -3.17
N GLY A 246 16.70 -25.67 -4.25
CA GLY A 246 15.29 -25.30 -4.14
C GLY A 246 15.07 -23.83 -3.79
N PRO A 247 13.83 -23.45 -3.45
CA PRO A 247 13.43 -22.05 -3.28
C PRO A 247 13.87 -21.44 -1.95
N VAL A 248 14.20 -22.27 -0.97
CA VAL A 248 14.74 -21.84 0.33
C VAL A 248 16.09 -22.52 0.51
N ARG A 249 17.18 -21.73 0.46
CA ARG A 249 18.55 -22.27 0.41
C ARG A 249 19.59 -21.25 0.86
N VAL A 250 20.78 -21.74 1.20
CA VAL A 250 21.97 -20.93 1.43
C VAL A 250 22.89 -21.02 0.20
N ASP A 251 23.37 -19.89 -0.28
CA ASP A 251 24.38 -19.78 -1.34
C ASP A 251 25.65 -19.14 -0.78
N ASP A 252 26.72 -19.95 -0.73
CA ASP A 252 28.05 -19.57 -0.24
C ASP A 252 29.08 -19.39 -1.37
N SER A 253 28.64 -19.26 -2.63
CA SER A 253 29.54 -19.15 -3.79
C SER A 253 30.31 -17.83 -3.89
N GLY A 254 29.97 -16.84 -3.06
CA GLY A 254 30.50 -15.48 -3.07
C GLY A 254 31.46 -15.15 -1.93
N SER A 255 31.73 -13.84 -1.76
CA SER A 255 32.47 -13.32 -0.60
C SER A 255 31.61 -13.24 0.68
N SER A 256 30.30 -13.29 0.51
CA SER A 256 29.25 -13.28 1.54
C SER A 256 28.35 -14.50 1.34
N SER A 257 27.81 -15.03 2.45
CA SER A 257 26.74 -16.03 2.42
C SER A 257 25.39 -15.36 2.17
N LYS A 258 24.53 -16.00 1.37
CA LYS A 258 23.17 -15.53 1.08
C LYS A 258 22.13 -16.59 1.47
N LEU A 259 21.15 -16.22 2.29
CA LEU A 259 19.98 -17.04 2.55
C LEU A 259 18.84 -16.53 1.68
N ILE A 260 18.43 -17.36 0.73
CA ILE A 260 17.38 -17.06 -0.24
C ILE A 260 16.11 -17.77 0.23
N VAL A 261 15.01 -17.04 0.29
CA VAL A 261 13.70 -17.53 0.70
C VAL A 261 12.67 -17.02 -0.31
N ASP A 262 12.26 -17.89 -1.23
CA ASP A 262 11.21 -17.58 -2.21
C ASP A 262 9.92 -18.35 -1.86
N LEU A 263 8.98 -17.67 -1.20
CA LEU A 263 7.73 -18.31 -0.75
C LEU A 263 6.76 -18.54 -1.91
N THR A 264 6.89 -17.75 -2.97
CA THR A 264 6.04 -17.77 -4.18
C THR A 264 6.64 -18.57 -5.32
N ALA A 265 7.77 -19.26 -5.10
CA ALA A 265 8.35 -20.15 -6.11
C ALA A 265 7.47 -21.39 -6.35
N GLY A 266 7.34 -21.74 -7.64
CA GLY A 266 6.54 -22.87 -8.08
C GLY A 266 5.05 -22.52 -8.19
N ASP A 267 4.21 -23.46 -7.79
CA ASP A 267 2.75 -23.32 -7.72
C ASP A 267 2.19 -24.17 -6.58
N GLU A 268 0.87 -24.32 -6.50
CA GLU A 268 0.18 -25.18 -5.53
C GLU A 268 0.61 -26.66 -5.57
N ASN A 269 1.25 -27.13 -6.64
CA ASN A 269 1.65 -28.53 -6.85
C ASN A 269 3.18 -28.73 -6.86
N SER A 270 3.96 -27.65 -6.96
CA SER A 270 5.41 -27.71 -7.17
C SER A 270 6.25 -26.81 -6.27
N GLY A 271 5.61 -25.97 -5.44
CA GLY A 271 6.30 -25.19 -4.40
C GLY A 271 6.86 -26.08 -3.27
N LEU A 272 7.63 -25.48 -2.36
CA LEU A 272 8.18 -26.20 -1.20
C LEU A 272 7.05 -26.62 -0.27
N ASN A 273 6.98 -27.90 0.07
CA ASN A 273 5.89 -28.45 0.88
C ASN A 273 6.18 -28.32 2.39
N LEU A 274 5.20 -27.89 3.17
CA LEU A 274 5.23 -27.85 4.64
C LEU A 274 4.10 -28.74 5.19
N THR A 275 4.34 -29.33 6.36
CA THR A 275 3.41 -30.18 7.09
C THR A 275 2.67 -29.38 8.16
N TYR A 276 1.38 -29.62 8.29
CA TYR A 276 0.52 -28.94 9.27
C TYR A 276 0.78 -29.42 10.71
N GLY A 277 0.62 -28.51 11.68
CA GLY A 277 0.49 -28.82 13.12
C GLY A 277 1.77 -29.26 13.83
N SER A 278 2.96 -28.92 13.31
CA SER A 278 4.24 -29.39 13.87
C SER A 278 5.36 -28.34 13.86
N ALA A 279 5.01 -27.05 13.93
CA ALA A 279 5.99 -25.98 13.95
C ALA A 279 6.56 -25.76 15.36
N ASP A 280 7.80 -25.26 15.43
CA ASP A 280 8.41 -24.82 16.68
C ASP A 280 8.39 -23.28 16.73
N PRO A 281 7.64 -22.65 17.64
CA PRO A 281 7.55 -21.20 17.74
C PRO A 281 8.77 -20.56 18.44
N THR A 282 9.83 -21.32 18.72
CA THR A 282 11.06 -20.78 19.31
C THR A 282 11.70 -19.71 18.39
N GLU A 283 12.05 -18.55 18.96
CA GLU A 283 12.67 -17.39 18.26
C GLU A 283 11.77 -16.66 17.24
N THR A 284 10.47 -16.92 17.23
CA THR A 284 9.48 -16.06 16.56
C THR A 284 9.41 -14.68 17.20
N LYS A 285 8.83 -13.71 16.48
CA LYS A 285 8.54 -12.37 17.01
C LYS A 285 7.15 -12.22 17.55
N LEU A 286 6.18 -12.89 16.93
CA LEU A 286 4.82 -12.92 17.43
C LEU A 286 4.65 -14.08 18.40
N ASP A 287 3.61 -13.96 19.22
CA ASP A 287 3.22 -14.95 20.21
C ASP A 287 2.35 -16.01 19.53
N TRP A 288 2.78 -17.27 19.63
CA TRP A 288 2.12 -18.44 19.04
C TRP A 288 1.69 -19.47 20.12
N GLU A 289 1.41 -19.03 21.35
CA GLU A 289 1.04 -19.93 22.46
C GLU A 289 -0.43 -20.44 22.45
N GLU A 290 -1.27 -20.00 21.51
CA GLU A 290 -2.66 -20.47 21.41
C GLU A 290 -2.73 -21.90 20.86
N PRO A 291 -3.79 -22.67 21.18
CA PRO A 291 -3.96 -24.02 20.64
C PRO A 291 -4.09 -24.01 19.10
N VAL A 292 -3.36 -24.91 18.44
CA VAL A 292 -3.50 -25.14 17.00
C VAL A 292 -4.86 -25.78 16.69
N ASP A 293 -5.53 -25.27 15.66
CA ASP A 293 -6.81 -25.81 15.20
C ASP A 293 -6.65 -27.21 14.60
N HIS A 294 -7.56 -28.13 14.95
CA HIS A 294 -7.43 -29.53 14.56
C HIS A 294 -7.74 -29.77 13.08
N ASP A 295 -8.80 -29.14 12.57
CA ASP A 295 -9.24 -29.22 11.17
C ASP A 295 -9.44 -27.81 10.64
N ILE A 296 -8.72 -27.45 9.58
CA ILE A 296 -8.75 -26.11 9.01
C ILE A 296 -9.21 -26.18 7.56
N GLU A 297 -10.08 -25.26 7.16
CA GLU A 297 -10.69 -25.26 5.83
C GLU A 297 -10.31 -24.01 5.04
N PHE A 298 -9.67 -24.19 3.89
CA PHE A 298 -9.43 -23.14 2.91
C PHE A 298 -10.65 -23.02 1.99
N GLY A 299 -11.78 -22.55 2.54
CA GLY A 299 -13.08 -22.55 1.87
C GLY A 299 -13.33 -21.38 0.91
N HIS A 300 -12.51 -21.21 -0.13
CA HIS A 300 -12.71 -20.15 -1.13
C HIS A 300 -12.47 -20.66 -2.57
N ASP A 301 -13.18 -20.03 -3.53
CA ASP A 301 -13.09 -20.34 -4.96
C ASP A 301 -12.03 -19.43 -5.63
N GLY A 302 -11.06 -19.98 -6.38
CA GLY A 302 -9.96 -19.20 -6.97
C GLY A 302 -8.98 -20.00 -7.88
N GLU A 303 -7.93 -19.33 -8.36
CA GLU A 303 -6.90 -19.90 -9.27
C GLU A 303 -6.04 -20.99 -8.60
N ASP A 304 -5.81 -20.90 -7.30
CA ASP A 304 -5.07 -21.90 -6.51
C ASP A 304 -6.05 -22.91 -5.86
N GLY A 305 -7.09 -23.23 -6.63
CA GLY A 305 -8.42 -23.56 -6.15
C GLY A 305 -8.62 -24.83 -5.32
N GLU A 306 -9.88 -24.93 -4.95
CA GLU A 306 -10.58 -25.97 -4.19
C GLU A 306 -10.58 -25.75 -2.68
N THR A 307 -11.78 -25.88 -2.10
CA THR A 307 -11.98 -26.11 -0.68
C THR A 307 -11.12 -27.28 -0.25
N ARG A 308 -10.05 -26.99 0.50
CA ARG A 308 -9.18 -27.99 1.10
C ARG A 308 -9.35 -27.98 2.59
N THR A 309 -9.40 -29.17 3.18
CA THR A 309 -9.34 -29.34 4.62
C THR A 309 -8.01 -29.95 4.97
N PHE A 310 -7.33 -29.39 5.95
CA PHE A 310 -6.09 -29.93 6.50
C PHE A 310 -6.34 -30.30 7.96
N GLY A 311 -5.94 -31.50 8.35
CA GLY A 311 -6.15 -32.04 9.68
C GLY A 311 -4.85 -32.39 10.41
N THR A 312 -4.92 -32.50 11.74
CA THR A 312 -3.87 -33.10 12.59
C THR A 312 -4.15 -34.55 13.01
N ASP A 313 -5.17 -35.17 12.41
CA ASP A 313 -5.59 -36.53 12.75
C ASP A 313 -4.44 -37.54 12.59
N ALA A 314 -4.40 -38.54 13.47
CA ALA A 314 -3.29 -39.48 13.54
C ALA A 314 -3.11 -40.28 12.24
N GLY A 315 -2.14 -39.88 11.41
CA GLY A 315 -1.82 -40.49 10.12
C GLY A 315 -1.93 -39.53 8.93
N ASP A 316 -2.59 -38.39 9.12
CA ASP A 316 -2.68 -37.29 8.16
C ASP A 316 -1.61 -36.27 8.51
N SER A 317 -0.41 -36.43 7.95
CA SER A 317 0.57 -35.34 7.88
C SER A 317 0.22 -34.49 6.66
N ASP A 318 -0.93 -33.83 6.75
CA ASP A 318 -1.44 -32.99 5.68
C ASP A 318 -0.43 -31.89 5.37
N SER A 319 -0.33 -31.56 4.09
CA SER A 319 0.74 -30.70 3.61
C SER A 319 0.28 -29.77 2.51
N ALA A 320 0.89 -28.59 2.47
CA ALA A 320 0.64 -27.57 1.47
C ALA A 320 1.93 -26.86 1.06
N THR A 321 1.96 -26.33 -0.16
CA THR A 321 3.13 -25.61 -0.66
C THR A 321 3.23 -24.20 -0.06
N THR A 322 4.45 -23.69 0.10
CA THR A 322 4.72 -22.29 0.48
C THR A 322 3.96 -21.31 -0.41
N TYR A 323 3.83 -21.62 -1.70
CA TYR A 323 3.08 -20.84 -2.66
C TYR A 323 1.61 -20.69 -2.23
N LEU A 324 0.94 -21.81 -1.94
CA LEU A 324 -0.46 -21.78 -1.49
C LEU A 324 -0.60 -21.09 -0.13
N LEU A 325 0.27 -21.42 0.83
CA LEU A 325 0.19 -20.91 2.21
C LEU A 325 0.40 -19.40 2.27
N SER A 326 1.45 -18.89 1.61
CA SER A 326 1.77 -17.46 1.61
C SER A 326 0.66 -16.65 0.94
N ARG A 327 0.19 -17.08 -0.24
CA ARG A 327 -0.92 -16.43 -0.95
C ARG A 327 -2.23 -16.47 -0.15
N HIS A 328 -2.50 -17.56 0.55
CA HIS A 328 -3.69 -17.69 1.39
C HIS A 328 -3.65 -16.77 2.61
N TYR A 329 -2.59 -16.83 3.41
CA TYR A 329 -2.53 -16.06 4.66
C TYR A 329 -2.33 -14.58 4.43
N VAL A 330 -1.59 -14.18 3.38
CA VAL A 330 -1.50 -12.77 2.99
C VAL A 330 -2.86 -12.24 2.49
N ALA A 331 -3.67 -13.07 1.82
CA ALA A 331 -5.05 -12.69 1.46
C ALA A 331 -5.94 -12.42 2.68
N LYS A 332 -5.74 -13.15 3.79
CA LYS A 332 -6.49 -12.97 5.04
C LYS A 332 -6.19 -11.65 5.74
N LEU A 333 -4.98 -11.11 5.58
CA LEU A 333 -4.58 -9.83 6.19
C LEU A 333 -5.47 -8.66 5.76
N GLY A 334 -6.05 -8.73 4.56
CA GLY A 334 -6.96 -7.71 4.03
C GLY A 334 -6.30 -6.78 3.02
N ASP A 335 -6.84 -5.58 2.86
CA ASP A 335 -6.34 -4.58 1.90
C ASP A 335 -5.32 -3.61 2.47
N GLU A 336 -5.02 -3.68 3.77
CA GLU A 336 -3.94 -2.95 4.45
C GLU A 336 -3.26 -3.83 5.50
N PHE A 337 -1.93 -3.92 5.43
CA PHE A 337 -1.12 -4.64 6.41
C PHE A 337 0.30 -4.08 6.45
N THR A 338 0.98 -4.36 7.55
CA THR A 338 2.38 -3.97 7.74
C THR A 338 3.30 -5.16 7.56
N VAL A 339 4.52 -4.91 7.07
CA VAL A 339 5.55 -5.92 6.81
C VAL A 339 6.78 -5.60 7.63
N ASN A 340 7.26 -6.60 8.36
CA ASN A 340 8.37 -6.45 9.29
C ASN A 340 9.30 -7.64 9.17
N ALA A 341 10.58 -7.41 9.44
CA ALA A 341 11.57 -8.47 9.45
C ALA A 341 12.19 -8.64 10.84
N HIS A 342 12.77 -9.80 11.05
CA HIS A 342 13.65 -10.05 12.17
C HIS A 342 14.76 -11.03 11.84
N GLY A 343 15.84 -10.92 12.60
CA GLY A 343 16.95 -11.85 12.55
C GLY A 343 17.69 -11.82 13.88
N THR A 344 18.19 -12.97 14.29
CA THR A 344 19.11 -13.08 15.41
C THR A 344 20.49 -12.58 14.98
N THR A 345 21.08 -11.70 15.78
CA THR A 345 22.47 -11.29 15.61
C THR A 345 23.31 -11.93 16.71
N GLY A 346 24.49 -12.40 16.35
CA GLY A 346 25.34 -13.13 17.29
C GLY A 346 25.82 -12.30 18.47
N GLY A 347 25.63 -12.80 19.69
CA GLY A 347 26.25 -12.21 20.89
C GLY A 347 27.78 -12.21 20.81
N ASN A 348 28.40 -11.10 21.22
CA ASN A 348 29.86 -10.88 21.26
C ASN A 348 30.57 -10.85 19.89
N GLY A 349 29.85 -10.52 18.81
CA GLY A 349 30.44 -10.28 17.49
C GLY A 349 30.90 -11.56 16.76
N ARG A 350 30.49 -12.74 17.21
CA ARG A 350 30.88 -14.04 16.65
C ARG A 350 29.77 -14.83 15.95
N GLY A 351 28.51 -14.40 16.03
CA GLY A 351 27.43 -15.07 15.31
C GLY A 351 27.13 -14.37 13.99
N VAL A 352 25.87 -14.40 13.59
CA VAL A 352 25.41 -13.90 12.29
C VAL A 352 25.45 -12.38 12.28
N HIS A 353 26.01 -11.81 11.22
CA HIS A 353 26.00 -10.37 10.91
C HIS A 353 25.39 -10.18 9.53
N LEU A 354 24.23 -9.54 9.49
CA LEU A 354 23.52 -9.25 8.26
C LEU A 354 23.97 -7.90 7.71
N ASP A 355 24.26 -7.85 6.42
CA ASP A 355 24.32 -6.58 5.70
C ASP A 355 22.89 -6.18 5.34
N HIS A 356 22.30 -5.28 6.14
CA HIS A 356 20.91 -4.86 5.97
C HIS A 356 20.66 -4.10 4.66
N ALA A 357 21.70 -3.45 4.10
CA ALA A 357 21.58 -2.71 2.85
C ALA A 357 21.73 -3.62 1.63
N ALA A 358 22.53 -4.69 1.75
CA ALA A 358 22.65 -5.72 0.72
C ALA A 358 21.51 -6.75 0.76
N SER A 359 20.90 -6.95 1.93
CA SER A 359 19.71 -7.80 2.10
C SER A 359 18.48 -7.15 1.48
N LYS A 360 17.83 -7.85 0.55
CA LYS A 360 16.74 -7.32 -0.28
C LYS A 360 15.56 -8.27 -0.32
N GLY A 361 14.38 -7.73 -0.53
CA GLY A 361 13.19 -8.50 -0.81
C GLY A 361 12.31 -7.85 -1.86
N ILE A 362 11.36 -8.62 -2.35
CA ILE A 362 10.25 -8.17 -3.18
C ILE A 362 8.96 -8.67 -2.55
N LEU A 363 7.97 -7.78 -2.43
CA LEU A 363 6.61 -8.13 -2.05
C LEU A 363 5.65 -7.42 -2.98
N ASP A 364 5.08 -8.19 -3.91
CA ASP A 364 4.12 -7.71 -4.90
C ASP A 364 2.81 -8.47 -4.84
N TYR A 365 1.73 -7.75 -5.14
CA TYR A 365 0.39 -8.28 -5.21
C TYR A 365 -0.44 -7.52 -6.23
N ASP A 366 -1.45 -8.19 -6.77
CA ASP A 366 -2.46 -7.53 -7.59
C ASP A 366 -3.24 -6.51 -6.75
N SER A 367 -3.29 -5.27 -7.22
CA SER A 367 -4.05 -4.22 -6.55
C SER A 367 -5.55 -4.34 -6.86
N GLY A 368 -6.39 -4.28 -5.81
CA GLY A 368 -7.84 -4.30 -5.95
C GLY A 368 -8.39 -2.91 -6.31
N ALA A 369 -9.48 -2.88 -7.08
CA ALA A 369 -10.21 -1.63 -7.39
C ALA A 369 -11.05 -1.09 -6.20
N GLY A 370 -10.71 -1.48 -4.96
CA GLY A 370 -11.44 -1.12 -3.75
C GLY A 370 -11.54 0.40 -3.60
N GLY A 371 -12.72 0.89 -3.27
CA GLY A 371 -13.01 2.32 -3.14
C GLY A 371 -12.45 2.98 -1.88
N THR A 372 -11.35 2.47 -1.35
CA THR A 372 -10.67 3.05 -0.17
C THR A 372 -9.45 3.84 -0.59
N TYR A 373 -8.73 3.38 -1.62
CA TYR A 373 -7.47 3.95 -2.08
C TYR A 373 -7.63 4.55 -3.48
N ILE A 374 -6.85 5.58 -3.77
CA ILE A 374 -6.73 6.12 -5.14
C ILE A 374 -5.69 5.27 -5.89
N THR A 375 -6.10 4.69 -7.02
CA THR A 375 -5.21 4.01 -7.98
C THR A 375 -5.09 4.79 -9.28
N TYR A 376 -6.14 5.53 -9.66
CA TYR A 376 -6.16 6.31 -10.88
C TYR A 376 -6.49 7.77 -10.56
N LEU A 377 -5.69 8.67 -11.12
CA LEU A 377 -5.96 10.10 -11.06
C LEU A 377 -6.26 10.62 -12.47
N HIS A 378 -7.27 11.46 -12.61
CA HIS A 378 -7.57 12.14 -13.85
C HIS A 378 -7.87 13.61 -13.54
N VAL A 379 -6.92 14.48 -13.88
CA VAL A 379 -7.03 15.92 -13.66
C VAL A 379 -7.05 16.62 -15.00
N THR A 380 -8.05 17.46 -15.22
CA THR A 380 -8.13 18.32 -16.40
C THR A 380 -8.30 19.77 -15.99
N GLU A 381 -7.82 20.69 -16.81
CA GLU A 381 -8.06 22.12 -16.68
C GLU A 381 -8.96 22.58 -17.82
N ASN A 382 -9.99 23.35 -17.48
CA ASN A 382 -10.99 23.84 -18.42
C ASN A 382 -11.12 25.35 -18.25
N GLU A 383 -10.76 26.11 -19.29
CA GLU A 383 -10.80 27.57 -19.26
C GLU A 383 -12.10 28.11 -19.87
N ILE A 384 -12.78 28.95 -19.09
CA ILE A 384 -13.95 29.71 -19.54
C ILE A 384 -13.73 31.19 -19.31
N GLU A 385 -14.15 31.99 -20.28
CA GLU A 385 -14.23 33.44 -20.17
C GLU A 385 -15.67 33.84 -19.89
N VAL A 386 -15.84 34.82 -19.00
CA VAL A 386 -17.14 35.40 -18.69
C VAL A 386 -17.10 36.89 -18.97
N GLU A 387 -17.95 37.32 -19.91
CA GLU A 387 -18.19 38.71 -20.24
C GLU A 387 -19.54 39.16 -19.68
N LEU A 388 -19.63 40.43 -19.26
CA LEU A 388 -20.85 41.03 -18.74
C LEU A 388 -21.32 42.14 -19.68
N ASP A 389 -22.59 42.08 -20.08
CA ASP A 389 -23.30 43.07 -20.92
C ASP A 389 -24.28 43.92 -20.12
#